data_AF-A0A022QN44-F1
#
_entry.id   AF-A0A022QN44-F1
#
_cell.length_a   1.000
_cell.length_b   1.000
_cell.length_c   1.000
_cell.angle_alpha   90.00
_cell.angle_beta   90.00
_cell.angle_gamma   90.00
#
_symmetry.space_group_name_H-M   'P 1'
#
loop_
_entity.id
_entity.type
_entity.pdbx_description
1 polymer ?
#
loop_
_entity_poly.entity_id
_entity_poly.type
_entity_poly.pdbx_seq_one_letter_code
_entity_poly.pdbx_strand_id
1 'polypeptide(L)'
;DFASECLNPYVRQFLVGWITVLDSVPDIDMLGFLPDFLDGLFNMLSDSSHEIRQQADSALSEFLQEIKNSPSVDYGRMAEILVQRAASPDEFTRLTAITWINEFVKLGGDQLVPHYADILVAILPCISDKEEKIRVVARETNEELRGIQADPAEEFDVGAILSVARRHLSSEWEATRIEALNWISTLLSKRRAEVLSFLSDIFETLLKALSDPSDEVVLLVLEVHARIAKDDKHFHQLIVYLVQNFRVDNSLLEKRGALIIRRLCVLLDAERVYRKLSTILQGESDLEFACTMVQALNLILLTSSELANLRDLLKKSLFNDAGKNLFLSLYASWCHSPMAIISLCLLAQTYQHASSVIQSLVEEDINVKFLVQLDKLIHLLETPTFAYLRLQLLEPGRYIWLLKALYGLLMLLPQQCVAFKILRTRLKTVPSYSFSGEQFKQLSSGNAIPEVNNFVGSQVSEEAAATKEDQKNVHNGINFAQWQQQFEKVQEQHRAHSKSEALSRSNSTSSAKEMQRPEEPKRPLPAADMNRPPSRSSRRGPGQLQI
;
A
#
# COMPACT_ATOMS: atom_id res chain seq x y z
N ASP A 1 -3.68 -50.35 9.88
CA ASP A 1 -4.09 -51.16 8.70
C ASP A 1 -5.24 -52.15 8.92
N PHE A 2 -5.45 -52.77 10.08
CA PHE A 2 -6.51 -53.81 10.23
C PHE A 2 -7.98 -53.33 10.16
N ALA A 3 -8.26 -52.05 10.44
CA ALA A 3 -9.63 -51.55 10.54
C ALA A 3 -10.23 -51.04 9.21
N SER A 4 -9.40 -50.54 8.29
CA SER A 4 -9.87 -49.98 7.01
C SER A 4 -10.28 -51.06 5.99
N GLU A 5 -9.76 -52.28 6.11
CA GLU A 5 -10.06 -53.40 5.19
C GLU A 5 -11.16 -54.35 5.68
N CYS A 6 -11.62 -54.21 6.94
CA CYS A 6 -12.69 -55.05 7.46
C CYS A 6 -14.04 -54.59 6.89
N LEU A 7 -14.47 -55.16 5.76
CA LEU A 7 -15.79 -54.92 5.16
C LEU A 7 -16.96 -55.25 6.12
N ASN A 8 -16.74 -56.15 7.08
CA ASN A 8 -17.79 -56.64 7.97
C ASN A 8 -18.05 -55.69 9.17
N PRO A 9 -19.25 -55.07 9.27
CA PRO A 9 -19.59 -54.16 10.36
C PRO A 9 -19.58 -54.83 11.74
N TYR A 10 -19.92 -56.11 11.84
CA TYR A 10 -19.91 -56.83 13.11
C TYR A 10 -18.49 -57.02 13.66
N VAL A 11 -17.50 -57.16 12.78
CA VAL A 11 -16.09 -57.25 13.19
C VAL A 11 -15.63 -55.90 13.74
N ARG A 12 -16.01 -54.79 13.10
CA ARG A 12 -15.66 -53.44 13.57
C ARG A 12 -16.32 -53.13 14.92
N GLN A 13 -17.60 -53.45 15.09
CA GLN A 13 -18.31 -53.31 16.36
C GLN A 13 -17.67 -54.17 17.47
N PHE A 14 -17.31 -55.41 17.16
CA PHE A 14 -16.60 -56.30 18.09
C PHE A 14 -15.24 -55.74 18.49
N LEU A 15 -14.46 -55.20 17.54
CA LEU A 15 -13.16 -54.60 17.82
C LEU A 15 -13.25 -53.39 18.76
N VAL A 16 -14.18 -52.46 18.53
CA VAL A 16 -14.37 -51.31 19.44
C VAL A 16 -14.77 -51.79 20.82
N GLY A 17 -15.67 -52.78 20.91
CA GLY A 17 -16.07 -53.36 22.19
C GLY A 17 -14.92 -54.03 22.95
N TRP A 18 -13.97 -54.66 22.26
CA TRP A 18 -12.77 -55.20 22.92
C TRP A 18 -11.79 -54.13 23.34
N ILE A 19 -11.62 -53.07 22.54
CA ILE A 19 -10.76 -51.95 22.90
C ILE A 19 -11.27 -51.32 24.20
N THR A 20 -12.56 -51.03 24.33
CA THR A 20 -13.14 -50.44 25.56
C THR A 20 -13.07 -51.39 26.76
N VAL A 21 -13.25 -52.70 26.56
CA VAL A 21 -13.09 -53.69 27.63
C VAL A 21 -11.63 -53.75 28.11
N LEU A 22 -10.66 -53.78 27.19
CA LEU A 22 -9.24 -53.81 27.54
C LEU A 22 -8.80 -52.52 28.25
N ASP A 23 -9.34 -51.38 27.82
CA ASP A 23 -9.10 -50.07 28.45
C ASP A 23 -9.61 -50.01 29.89
N SER A 24 -10.74 -50.66 30.18
CA SER A 24 -11.27 -50.75 31.55
C SER A 24 -10.43 -51.61 32.50
N VAL A 25 -9.40 -52.34 32.02
CA VAL A 25 -8.54 -53.19 32.85
C VAL A 25 -7.33 -52.38 33.35
N PRO A 26 -7.22 -52.09 34.65
CA PRO A 26 -6.21 -51.16 35.19
C PRO A 26 -4.76 -51.64 35.05
N ASP A 27 -4.54 -52.94 34.81
CA ASP A 27 -3.19 -53.51 34.62
C ASP A 27 -2.70 -53.43 33.16
N ILE A 28 -3.54 -52.98 32.21
CA ILE A 28 -3.21 -52.87 30.80
C ILE A 28 -2.99 -51.40 30.45
N ASP A 29 -1.78 -51.05 30.02
CA ASP A 29 -1.46 -49.70 29.52
C ASP A 29 -1.95 -49.54 28.06
N MET A 30 -3.25 -49.31 27.90
CA MET A 30 -3.85 -49.11 26.57
C MET A 30 -3.39 -47.81 25.91
N LEU A 31 -3.01 -46.78 26.68
CA LEU A 31 -2.45 -45.53 26.14
C LEU A 31 -1.13 -45.77 25.41
N GLY A 32 -0.28 -46.66 25.89
CA GLY A 32 0.97 -47.05 25.21
C GLY A 32 0.75 -47.69 23.84
N PHE A 33 -0.39 -48.37 23.63
CA PHE A 33 -0.75 -49.01 22.35
C PHE A 33 -1.67 -48.16 21.48
N LEU A 34 -2.22 -47.06 22.01
CA LEU A 34 -3.17 -46.20 21.31
C LEU A 34 -2.69 -45.76 19.91
N PRO A 35 -1.42 -45.33 19.69
CA PRO A 35 -0.96 -44.95 18.36
C PRO A 35 -1.15 -46.04 17.28
N ASP A 36 -1.17 -47.33 17.66
CA ASP A 36 -1.25 -48.44 16.71
C ASP A 36 -2.67 -48.68 16.17
N PHE A 37 -3.70 -48.29 16.92
CA PHE A 37 -5.11 -48.49 16.55
C PHE A 37 -5.94 -47.20 16.48
N LEU A 38 -5.38 -46.05 16.88
CA LEU A 38 -6.04 -44.73 16.83
C LEU A 38 -6.62 -44.43 15.45
N ASP A 39 -5.84 -44.66 14.40
CA ASP A 39 -6.28 -44.47 13.02
C ASP A 39 -7.52 -45.31 12.68
N GLY A 40 -7.58 -46.54 13.21
CA GLY A 40 -8.71 -47.43 13.06
C GLY A 40 -9.98 -46.89 13.71
N LEU A 41 -9.88 -46.34 14.92
CA LEU A 41 -11.00 -45.69 15.61
C LEU A 41 -11.49 -44.45 14.85
N PHE A 42 -10.57 -43.63 14.34
CA PHE A 42 -10.92 -42.47 13.51
C PHE A 42 -11.62 -42.87 12.21
N ASN A 43 -11.21 -43.96 11.54
CA ASN A 43 -11.93 -44.47 10.38
C ASN A 43 -13.39 -44.83 10.73
N MET A 44 -13.62 -45.41 11.92
CA MET A 44 -14.94 -45.83 12.38
C MET A 44 -15.87 -44.65 12.71
N LEU A 45 -15.36 -43.43 12.91
CA LEU A 45 -16.20 -42.22 13.03
C LEU A 45 -16.96 -41.90 11.74
N SER A 46 -16.44 -42.33 10.60
CA SER A 46 -17.06 -42.17 9.27
C SER A 46 -17.82 -43.43 8.81
N ASP A 47 -18.06 -44.40 9.70
CA ASP A 47 -18.74 -45.66 9.35
C ASP A 47 -20.19 -45.42 8.90
N SER A 48 -20.68 -46.24 7.98
CA SER A 48 -22.09 -46.32 7.60
C SER A 48 -23.05 -46.58 8.78
N SER A 49 -22.62 -47.38 9.76
CA SER A 49 -23.42 -47.76 10.94
C SER A 49 -23.36 -46.69 12.03
N HIS A 50 -24.51 -46.14 12.41
CA HIS A 50 -24.61 -45.17 13.49
C HIS A 50 -24.10 -45.71 14.84
N GLU A 51 -24.36 -46.99 15.13
CA GLU A 51 -23.93 -47.61 16.38
C GLU A 51 -22.41 -47.69 16.47
N ILE A 52 -21.74 -48.05 15.37
CA ILE A 52 -20.27 -48.13 15.31
C ILE A 52 -19.67 -46.73 15.49
N ARG A 53 -20.24 -45.71 14.84
CA ARG A 53 -19.80 -44.32 15.02
C ARG A 53 -19.90 -43.87 16.47
N GLN A 54 -21.03 -44.17 17.13
CA GLN A 54 -21.27 -43.80 18.53
C GLN A 54 -20.30 -44.52 19.48
N GLN A 55 -20.04 -45.81 19.25
CA GLN A 55 -19.09 -46.57 20.06
C GLN A 55 -17.65 -46.05 19.88
N ALA A 56 -17.24 -45.76 18.64
CA ALA A 56 -15.91 -45.21 18.36
C ALA A 56 -15.74 -43.81 18.99
N ASP A 57 -16.75 -42.94 18.89
CA ASP A 57 -16.75 -41.60 19.51
C ASP A 57 -16.66 -41.67 21.03
N SER A 58 -17.41 -42.60 21.65
CA SER A 58 -17.38 -42.80 23.10
C SER A 58 -15.99 -43.27 23.56
N ALA A 59 -15.41 -44.27 22.86
CA ALA A 59 -14.07 -44.76 23.15
C ALA A 59 -13.00 -43.67 22.99
N LEU A 60 -13.04 -42.90 21.90
CA LEU A 60 -12.12 -41.77 21.72
C LEU A 60 -12.29 -40.70 22.80
N SER A 61 -13.52 -40.41 23.23
CA SER A 61 -13.76 -39.44 24.30
C SER A 61 -13.17 -39.91 25.64
N GLU A 62 -13.25 -41.21 25.95
CA GLU A 62 -12.62 -41.81 27.13
C GLU A 62 -11.09 -41.71 27.05
N PHE A 63 -10.47 -42.16 25.95
CA PHE A 63 -9.02 -42.06 25.75
C PHE A 63 -8.50 -40.63 25.85
N LEU A 64 -9.20 -39.65 25.26
CA LEU A 64 -8.79 -38.25 25.35
C LEU A 64 -8.80 -37.76 26.81
N GLN A 65 -9.78 -38.21 27.59
CA GLN A 65 -9.90 -37.85 29.00
C GLN A 65 -8.79 -38.51 29.85
N GLU A 66 -8.38 -39.72 29.49
CA GLU A 66 -7.25 -40.40 30.13
C GLU A 66 -5.91 -39.74 29.80
N ILE A 67 -5.69 -39.35 28.54
CA ILE A 67 -4.50 -38.60 28.11
C ILE A 67 -4.33 -37.31 28.94
N LYS A 68 -5.43 -36.60 29.24
CA LYS A 68 -5.39 -35.38 30.08
C LYS A 68 -4.90 -35.62 31.51
N ASN A 69 -5.05 -36.84 32.00
CA ASN A 69 -4.71 -37.22 33.39
C ASN A 69 -3.42 -38.05 33.48
N SER A 70 -2.79 -38.40 32.35
CA SER A 70 -1.59 -39.22 32.30
C SER A 70 -0.33 -38.36 32.14
N PRO A 71 0.76 -38.64 32.90
CA PRO A 71 2.03 -37.92 32.77
C PRO A 71 2.91 -38.41 31.61
N SER A 72 2.61 -39.57 31.02
CA SER A 72 3.44 -40.21 29.99
C SER A 72 2.57 -40.61 28.81
N VAL A 73 2.63 -39.83 27.74
CA VAL A 73 1.85 -40.03 26.51
C VAL A 73 2.74 -39.78 25.30
N ASP A 74 2.69 -40.67 24.31
CA ASP A 74 3.38 -40.50 23.01
C ASP A 74 2.56 -39.60 22.08
N TYR A 75 2.70 -38.29 22.28
CA TYR A 75 2.00 -37.30 21.47
C TYR A 75 2.46 -37.31 20.01
N GLY A 76 3.73 -37.64 19.73
CA GLY A 76 4.33 -37.53 18.40
C GLY A 76 3.69 -38.45 17.37
N ARG A 77 3.66 -39.77 17.64
CA ARG A 77 3.05 -40.75 16.72
C ARG A 77 1.57 -40.49 16.50
N MET A 78 0.86 -40.06 17.55
CA MET A 78 -0.56 -39.74 17.45
C MET A 78 -0.80 -38.45 16.67
N ALA A 79 0.06 -37.44 16.80
CA ALA A 79 -0.06 -36.19 16.05
C ALA A 79 -0.03 -36.41 14.53
N GLU A 80 0.83 -37.31 14.03
CA GLU A 80 0.88 -37.66 12.60
C GLU A 80 -0.46 -38.21 12.09
N ILE A 81 -1.09 -39.09 12.87
CA ILE A 81 -2.41 -39.65 12.56
C ILE A 81 -3.46 -38.55 12.56
N LEU A 82 -3.49 -37.71 13.60
CA LEU A 82 -4.45 -36.63 13.74
C LEU A 82 -4.34 -35.59 12.61
N VAL A 83 -3.13 -35.24 12.18
CA VAL A 83 -2.88 -34.34 11.04
C VAL A 83 -3.50 -34.90 9.76
N GLN A 84 -3.35 -36.20 9.51
CA GLN A 84 -3.98 -36.85 8.35
C GLN A 84 -5.51 -36.84 8.46
N ARG A 85 -6.04 -37.08 9.67
CA ARG A 85 -7.50 -37.13 9.92
C ARG A 85 -8.18 -35.76 9.91
N ALA A 86 -7.46 -34.70 10.24
CA ALA A 86 -7.95 -33.32 10.12
C ALA A 86 -8.26 -32.92 8.66
N ALA A 87 -7.70 -33.63 7.66
CA ALA A 87 -8.01 -33.46 6.25
C ALA A 87 -9.12 -34.41 5.71
N SER A 88 -9.78 -35.19 6.58
CA SER A 88 -10.83 -36.13 6.18
C SER A 88 -11.99 -35.43 5.44
N PRO A 89 -12.65 -36.05 4.44
CA PRO A 89 -13.87 -35.50 3.85
C PRO A 89 -15.05 -35.51 4.85
N ASP A 90 -15.02 -36.40 5.84
CA ASP A 90 -16.06 -36.51 6.87
C ASP A 90 -15.91 -35.41 7.92
N GLU A 91 -16.97 -34.61 8.11
CA GLU A 91 -16.99 -33.45 9.01
C GLU A 91 -16.75 -33.84 10.46
N PHE A 92 -17.39 -34.91 10.93
CA PHE A 92 -17.29 -35.35 12.31
C PHE A 92 -15.87 -35.84 12.62
N THR A 93 -15.29 -36.64 11.73
CA THR A 93 -13.89 -37.08 11.80
C THR A 93 -12.92 -35.88 11.84
N ARG A 94 -13.11 -34.86 10.98
CA ARG A 94 -12.29 -33.64 11.01
C ARG A 94 -12.42 -32.92 12.35
N LEU A 95 -13.64 -32.72 12.84
CA LEU A 95 -13.90 -32.01 14.10
C LEU A 95 -13.28 -32.73 15.29
N THR A 96 -13.40 -34.06 15.36
CA THR A 96 -12.76 -34.85 16.42
C THR A 96 -11.24 -34.75 16.33
N ALA A 97 -10.67 -34.82 15.13
CA ALA A 97 -9.23 -34.76 14.93
C ALA A 97 -8.64 -33.40 15.36
N ILE A 98 -9.22 -32.28 14.90
CA ILE A 98 -8.75 -30.95 15.31
C ILE A 98 -8.98 -30.67 16.81
N THR A 99 -10.02 -31.25 17.41
CA THR A 99 -10.26 -31.12 18.87
C THR A 99 -9.17 -31.83 19.64
N TRP A 100 -8.77 -33.03 19.20
CA TRP A 100 -7.62 -33.73 19.77
C TRP A 100 -6.32 -32.97 19.56
N ILE A 101 -6.07 -32.43 18.35
CA ILE A 101 -4.90 -31.59 18.09
C ILE A 101 -4.87 -30.40 19.05
N ASN A 102 -6.01 -29.72 19.27
CA ASN A 102 -6.10 -28.59 20.20
C ASN A 102 -5.65 -28.98 21.62
N GLU A 103 -6.14 -30.11 22.13
CA GLU A 103 -5.75 -30.61 23.45
C GLU A 103 -4.28 -31.04 23.49
N PHE A 104 -3.76 -31.62 22.41
CA PHE A 104 -2.35 -32.00 22.31
C PHE A 104 -1.44 -30.78 22.31
N VAL A 105 -1.82 -29.70 21.64
CA VAL A 105 -1.08 -28.43 21.66
C VAL A 105 -1.00 -27.86 23.08
N LYS A 106 -2.05 -28.00 23.89
CA LYS A 106 -2.09 -27.53 25.27
C LYS A 106 -1.28 -28.38 26.25
N LEU A 107 -1.14 -29.68 25.98
CA LEU A 107 -0.58 -30.67 26.92
C LEU A 107 0.81 -31.19 26.54
N GLY A 108 1.07 -31.34 25.24
CA GLY A 108 2.21 -32.10 24.71
C GLY A 108 3.57 -31.45 24.88
N GLY A 109 3.62 -30.14 25.16
CA GLY A 109 4.85 -29.38 25.36
C GLY A 109 5.90 -29.66 24.28
N ASP A 110 7.14 -29.91 24.71
CA ASP A 110 8.31 -30.10 23.85
C ASP A 110 8.20 -31.29 22.89
N GLN A 111 7.46 -32.34 23.28
CA GLN A 111 7.31 -33.56 22.44
C GLN A 111 6.59 -33.27 21.12
N LEU A 112 5.78 -32.21 21.09
CA LEU A 112 4.98 -31.86 19.92
C LEU A 112 5.71 -30.86 18.98
N VAL A 113 6.80 -30.24 19.45
CA VAL A 113 7.54 -29.21 18.70
C VAL A 113 7.99 -29.67 17.31
N PRO A 114 8.55 -30.89 17.13
CA PRO A 114 8.92 -31.39 15.80
C PRO A 114 7.74 -31.49 14.82
N HIS A 115 6.51 -31.63 15.33
CA HIS A 115 5.29 -31.80 14.54
C HIS A 115 4.51 -30.51 14.33
N TYR A 116 4.95 -29.36 14.86
CA TYR A 116 4.21 -28.10 14.72
C TYR A 116 3.99 -27.67 13.27
N ALA A 117 4.95 -27.95 12.38
CA ALA A 117 4.79 -27.64 10.96
C ALA A 117 3.66 -28.47 10.35
N ASP A 118 3.60 -29.77 10.62
CA ASP A 118 2.56 -30.67 10.12
C ASP A 118 1.19 -30.33 10.70
N ILE A 119 1.14 -30.01 12.00
CA ILE A 119 -0.07 -29.51 12.65
C ILE A 119 -0.54 -28.22 11.99
N LEU A 120 0.35 -27.28 11.72
CA LEU A 120 -0.02 -26.02 11.07
C LEU A 120 -0.55 -26.25 9.64
N VAL A 121 -0.01 -27.24 8.91
CA VAL A 121 -0.53 -27.66 7.61
C VAL A 121 -1.99 -28.13 7.70
N ALA A 122 -2.35 -28.85 8.76
CA ALA A 122 -3.72 -29.30 9.00
C ALA A 122 -4.64 -28.15 9.46
N ILE A 123 -4.16 -27.27 10.35
CA ILE A 123 -5.00 -26.28 11.02
C ILE A 123 -5.32 -25.06 10.15
N LEU A 124 -4.38 -24.53 9.36
CA LEU A 124 -4.62 -23.30 8.57
C LEU A 124 -5.78 -23.40 7.56
N PRO A 125 -5.97 -24.53 6.83
CA PRO A 125 -7.17 -24.74 6.03
C PRO A 125 -8.46 -24.72 6.86
N CYS A 126 -8.46 -25.32 8.05
CA CYS A 126 -9.63 -25.46 8.91
C CYS A 126 -10.14 -24.11 9.48
N ILE A 127 -9.32 -23.07 9.51
CA ILE A 127 -9.71 -21.70 9.91
C ILE A 127 -10.84 -21.15 9.02
N SER A 128 -10.90 -21.62 7.77
CA SER A 128 -11.91 -21.24 6.78
C SER A 128 -12.80 -22.42 6.39
N ASP A 129 -12.92 -23.46 7.23
CA ASP A 129 -13.82 -24.60 6.98
C ASP A 129 -15.27 -24.11 6.88
N LYS A 130 -16.15 -24.90 6.24
CA LYS A 130 -17.58 -24.60 6.12
C LYS A 130 -18.30 -24.69 7.47
N GLU A 131 -17.86 -25.59 8.34
CA GLU A 131 -18.47 -25.80 9.66
C GLU A 131 -17.91 -24.83 10.71
N GLU A 132 -18.78 -24.12 11.42
CA GLU A 132 -18.37 -23.10 12.40
C GLU A 132 -17.61 -23.72 13.58
N LYS A 133 -18.04 -24.90 14.06
CA LYS A 133 -17.34 -25.58 15.15
C LYS A 133 -15.89 -25.87 14.80
N ILE A 134 -15.64 -26.28 13.55
CA ILE A 134 -14.29 -26.54 13.05
C ILE A 134 -13.47 -25.25 13.02
N ARG A 135 -14.05 -24.15 12.51
CA ARG A 135 -13.37 -22.86 12.47
C ARG A 135 -12.97 -22.37 13.85
N VAL A 136 -13.86 -22.49 14.85
CA VAL A 136 -13.60 -22.04 16.23
C VAL A 136 -12.44 -22.82 16.83
N VAL A 137 -12.47 -24.16 16.78
CA VAL A 137 -11.40 -24.99 17.32
C VAL A 137 -10.08 -24.73 16.58
N ALA A 138 -10.10 -24.64 15.25
CA ALA A 138 -8.90 -24.37 14.46
C ALA A 138 -8.27 -23.01 14.80
N ARG A 139 -9.07 -21.96 15.04
CA ARG A 139 -8.56 -20.65 15.45
C ARG A 139 -7.93 -20.70 16.84
N GLU A 140 -8.59 -21.35 17.79
CA GLU A 140 -8.07 -21.56 19.15
C GLU A 140 -6.73 -22.30 19.10
N THR A 141 -6.67 -23.45 18.39
CA THR A 141 -5.43 -24.23 18.23
C THR A 141 -4.32 -23.42 17.60
N ASN A 142 -4.64 -22.63 16.57
CA ASN A 142 -3.68 -21.78 15.89
C ASN A 142 -3.18 -20.61 16.76
N GLU A 143 -4.01 -20.06 17.64
CA GLU A 143 -3.60 -19.07 18.65
C GLU A 143 -2.68 -19.69 19.71
N GLU A 144 -3.03 -20.87 20.23
CA GLU A 144 -2.19 -21.61 21.18
C GLU A 144 -0.82 -21.92 20.58
N LEU A 145 -0.77 -22.48 19.37
CA LEU A 145 0.48 -22.78 18.65
C LEU A 145 1.39 -21.55 18.50
N ARG A 146 0.83 -20.37 18.21
CA ARG A 146 1.61 -19.13 18.15
C ARG A 146 2.05 -18.63 19.51
N GLY A 147 1.25 -18.89 20.55
CA GLY A 147 1.52 -18.53 21.93
C GLY A 147 2.76 -19.23 22.47
N ILE A 148 2.97 -20.49 22.06
CA ILE A 148 4.07 -21.33 22.53
C ILE A 148 5.42 -20.63 22.33
N GLN A 149 6.21 -20.66 23.40
CA GLN A 149 7.60 -20.22 23.42
C GLN A 149 8.45 -21.48 23.39
N ALA A 150 8.76 -21.96 22.19
CA ALA A 150 9.74 -23.03 22.07
C ALA A 150 11.09 -22.51 22.57
N ASP A 151 11.73 -23.18 23.53
CA ASP A 151 13.04 -22.78 24.04
C ASP A 151 14.09 -22.79 22.91
N PRO A 152 15.17 -21.99 23.01
CA PRO A 152 16.23 -21.96 22.00
C PRO A 152 16.95 -23.30 21.81
N ALA A 153 16.81 -24.23 22.76
CA ALA A 153 17.40 -25.57 22.71
C ALA A 153 16.53 -26.61 22.00
N GLU A 154 15.28 -26.26 21.63
CA GLU A 154 14.32 -27.16 21.01
C GLU A 154 14.46 -27.19 19.48
N GLU A 155 14.09 -28.31 18.87
CA GLU A 155 14.02 -28.53 17.41
C GLU A 155 12.85 -27.77 16.76
N PHE A 156 12.69 -26.48 17.04
CA PHE A 156 11.67 -25.65 16.41
C PHE A 156 12.12 -25.25 14.99
N ASP A 157 11.56 -25.90 13.97
CA ASP A 157 11.89 -25.61 12.56
C ASP A 157 11.15 -24.35 12.06
N VAL A 158 11.78 -23.19 12.23
CA VAL A 158 11.31 -21.90 11.69
C VAL A 158 11.11 -21.97 10.17
N GLY A 159 12.00 -22.67 9.45
CA GLY A 159 11.95 -22.77 8.00
C GLY A 159 10.71 -23.51 7.51
N ALA A 160 10.37 -24.63 8.14
CA ALA A 160 9.16 -25.39 7.83
C ALA A 160 7.89 -24.56 8.10
N ILE A 161 7.79 -23.89 9.26
CA ILE A 161 6.63 -23.05 9.58
C ILE A 161 6.50 -21.88 8.59
N LEU A 162 7.60 -21.22 8.23
CA LEU A 162 7.59 -20.16 7.23
C LEU A 162 7.16 -20.66 5.85
N SER A 163 7.60 -21.85 5.45
CA SER A 163 7.20 -22.49 4.19
C SER A 163 5.69 -22.72 4.15
N VAL A 164 5.12 -23.23 5.25
CA VAL A 164 3.67 -23.44 5.39
C VAL A 164 2.93 -22.11 5.32
N ALA A 165 3.31 -21.12 6.13
CA ALA A 165 2.69 -19.80 6.13
C ALA A 165 2.76 -19.13 4.74
N ARG A 166 3.93 -19.17 4.09
CA ARG A 166 4.14 -18.65 2.73
C ARG A 166 3.17 -19.29 1.73
N ARG A 167 2.98 -20.62 1.77
CA ARG A 167 2.04 -21.32 0.89
C ARG A 167 0.60 -20.83 1.09
N HIS A 168 0.20 -20.58 2.33
CA HIS A 168 -1.15 -20.13 2.67
C HIS A 168 -1.42 -18.65 2.36
N LEU A 169 -0.40 -17.83 2.04
CA LEU A 169 -0.59 -16.48 1.51
C LEU A 169 -1.32 -16.45 0.16
N SER A 170 -1.35 -17.56 -0.58
CA SER A 170 -2.10 -17.70 -1.84
C SER A 170 -3.46 -18.40 -1.65
N SER A 171 -3.93 -18.57 -0.41
CA SER A 171 -5.25 -19.14 -0.13
C SER A 171 -6.37 -18.29 -0.72
N GLU A 172 -7.44 -18.91 -1.23
CA GLU A 172 -8.64 -18.22 -1.66
C GLU A 172 -9.36 -17.51 -0.49
N TRP A 173 -9.18 -18.06 0.72
CA TRP A 173 -9.83 -17.57 1.94
C TRP A 173 -9.03 -16.48 2.63
N GLU A 174 -9.65 -15.32 2.78
CA GLU A 174 -9.06 -14.14 3.44
C GLU A 174 -8.58 -14.45 4.87
N ALA A 175 -9.41 -15.12 5.68
CA ALA A 175 -9.07 -15.49 7.05
C ALA A 175 -7.78 -16.33 7.12
N THR A 176 -7.63 -17.33 6.25
CA THR A 176 -6.39 -18.14 6.19
C THR A 176 -5.17 -17.31 5.78
N ARG A 177 -5.31 -16.35 4.85
CA ARG A 177 -4.21 -15.45 4.47
C ARG A 177 -3.79 -14.54 5.63
N ILE A 178 -4.75 -14.00 6.37
CA ILE A 178 -4.52 -13.19 7.58
C ILE A 178 -3.72 -14.00 8.61
N GLU A 179 -4.15 -15.23 8.89
CA GLU A 179 -3.48 -16.07 9.89
C GLU A 179 -2.06 -16.47 9.48
N ALA A 180 -1.83 -16.73 8.20
CA ALA A 180 -0.48 -16.93 7.66
C ALA A 180 0.43 -15.71 7.86
N LEU A 181 -0.08 -14.49 7.68
CA LEU A 181 0.69 -13.26 7.94
C LEU A 181 0.95 -13.06 9.44
N ASN A 182 -0.01 -13.40 10.30
CA ASN A 182 0.16 -13.36 11.74
C ASN A 182 1.27 -14.31 12.20
N TRP A 183 1.41 -15.47 11.58
CA TRP A 183 2.53 -16.38 11.78
C TRP A 183 3.88 -15.75 11.41
N ILE A 184 4.01 -15.22 10.19
CA ILE A 184 5.26 -14.57 9.75
C ILE A 184 5.60 -13.39 10.67
N SER A 185 4.60 -12.59 11.07
CA SER A 185 4.74 -11.48 12.01
C SER A 185 5.26 -11.93 13.38
N THR A 186 4.69 -13.00 13.92
CA THR A 186 5.05 -13.58 15.23
C THR A 186 6.45 -14.17 15.20
N LEU A 187 6.82 -14.87 14.13
CA LEU A 187 8.16 -15.38 13.95
C LEU A 187 9.19 -14.25 13.80
N LEU A 188 8.86 -13.16 13.10
CA LEU A 188 9.73 -11.99 13.00
C LEU A 188 9.93 -11.28 14.34
N SER A 189 8.98 -11.35 15.27
CA SER A 189 9.11 -10.75 16.60
C SER A 189 9.92 -11.64 17.55
N LYS A 190 9.71 -12.95 17.52
CA LYS A 190 10.39 -13.92 18.41
C LYS A 190 11.77 -14.38 17.90
N ARG A 191 11.89 -14.71 16.61
CA ARG A 191 13.07 -15.37 15.99
C ARG A 191 13.58 -14.63 14.74
N ARG A 192 13.75 -13.31 14.86
CA ARG A 192 14.09 -12.42 13.73
C ARG A 192 15.27 -12.91 12.88
N ALA A 193 16.38 -13.30 13.50
CA ALA A 193 17.60 -13.66 12.77
C ALA A 193 17.39 -14.89 11.87
N GLU A 194 16.71 -15.90 12.38
CA GLU A 194 16.35 -17.13 11.66
C GLU A 194 15.38 -16.82 10.51
N VAL A 195 14.35 -16.00 10.74
CA VAL A 195 13.43 -15.61 9.64
C VAL A 195 14.16 -14.86 8.53
N LEU A 196 15.12 -14.00 8.89
CA LEU A 196 15.90 -13.24 7.91
C LEU A 196 16.82 -14.13 7.06
N SER A 197 17.25 -15.32 7.52
CA SER A 197 18.00 -16.25 6.67
C SER A 197 17.14 -16.87 5.57
N PHE A 198 15.83 -16.97 5.77
CA PHE A 198 14.86 -17.45 4.76
C PHE A 198 14.22 -16.32 3.95
N LEU A 199 14.70 -15.08 4.09
CA LEU A 199 14.05 -13.93 3.47
C LEU A 199 13.99 -14.03 1.95
N SER A 200 15.01 -14.57 1.29
CA SER A 200 15.04 -14.78 -0.16
C SER A 200 13.81 -15.53 -0.67
N ASP A 201 13.29 -16.45 0.14
CA ASP A 201 12.26 -17.40 -0.28
C ASP A 201 10.85 -16.83 -0.05
N ILE A 202 10.69 -15.97 0.97
CA ILE A 202 9.40 -15.38 1.32
C ILE A 202 9.19 -13.99 0.74
N PHE A 203 10.27 -13.24 0.44
CA PHE A 203 10.18 -11.82 0.13
C PHE A 203 9.33 -11.52 -1.10
N GLU A 204 9.54 -12.23 -2.22
CA GLU A 204 8.74 -12.06 -3.44
C GLU A 204 7.27 -12.38 -3.21
N THR A 205 6.97 -13.40 -2.38
CA THR A 205 5.58 -13.79 -2.07
C THR A 205 4.89 -12.70 -1.25
N LEU A 206 5.54 -12.18 -0.21
CA LEU A 206 5.04 -11.06 0.59
C LEU A 206 4.88 -9.79 -0.25
N LEU A 207 5.80 -9.56 -1.19
CA LEU A 207 5.77 -8.43 -2.09
C LEU A 207 4.60 -8.51 -3.09
N LYS A 208 4.26 -9.71 -3.60
CA LYS A 208 3.04 -9.94 -4.40
C LYS A 208 1.77 -9.77 -3.59
N ALA A 209 1.78 -10.13 -2.31
CA ALA A 209 0.64 -9.98 -1.41
C ALA A 209 0.23 -8.51 -1.13
N LEU A 210 1.05 -7.53 -1.52
CA LEU A 210 0.67 -6.10 -1.49
C LEU A 210 -0.45 -5.75 -2.48
N SER A 211 -0.68 -6.61 -3.48
CA SER A 211 -1.76 -6.48 -4.46
C SER A 211 -3.01 -7.27 -4.07
N ASP A 212 -3.10 -7.80 -2.84
CA ASP A 212 -4.26 -8.58 -2.37
C ASP A 212 -5.58 -7.78 -2.47
N PRO A 213 -6.73 -8.41 -2.74
CA PRO A 213 -8.04 -7.74 -2.73
C PRO A 213 -8.48 -7.22 -1.36
N SER A 214 -8.02 -7.78 -0.25
CA SER A 214 -8.38 -7.34 1.10
C SER A 214 -7.45 -6.24 1.62
N ASP A 215 -8.03 -5.15 2.14
CA ASP A 215 -7.29 -4.08 2.81
C ASP A 215 -6.60 -4.59 4.08
N GLU A 216 -7.24 -5.49 4.83
CA GLU A 216 -6.70 -6.06 6.07
C GLU A 216 -5.44 -6.87 5.78
N VAL A 217 -5.47 -7.71 4.74
CA VAL A 217 -4.31 -8.47 4.29
C VAL A 217 -3.17 -7.53 3.88
N VAL A 218 -3.46 -6.49 3.08
CA VAL A 218 -2.43 -5.51 2.66
C VAL A 218 -1.82 -4.79 3.86
N LEU A 219 -2.62 -4.41 4.86
CA LEU A 219 -2.12 -3.77 6.08
C LEU A 219 -1.18 -4.69 6.86
N LEU A 220 -1.52 -5.97 7.03
CA LEU A 220 -0.67 -6.96 7.69
C LEU A 220 0.62 -7.23 6.91
N VAL A 221 0.55 -7.34 5.58
CA VAL A 221 1.73 -7.46 4.71
C VAL A 221 2.67 -6.27 4.90
N LEU A 222 2.13 -5.05 4.97
CA LEU A 222 2.92 -3.84 5.21
C LEU A 222 3.55 -3.82 6.60
N GLU A 223 2.89 -4.36 7.62
CA GLU A 223 3.49 -4.53 8.94
C GLU A 223 4.65 -5.53 8.94
N VAL A 224 4.48 -6.66 8.26
CA VAL A 224 5.53 -7.66 8.08
C VAL A 224 6.73 -7.03 7.36
N HIS A 225 6.50 -6.35 6.24
CA HIS A 225 7.55 -5.63 5.50
C HIS A 225 8.19 -4.53 6.33
N ALA A 226 7.44 -3.79 7.14
CA ALA A 226 7.99 -2.76 8.00
C ALA A 226 8.90 -3.35 9.09
N ARG A 227 8.52 -4.52 9.65
CA ARG A 227 9.40 -5.26 10.57
C ARG A 227 10.68 -5.70 9.86
N ILE A 228 10.61 -6.19 8.62
CA ILE A 228 11.80 -6.57 7.84
C ILE A 228 12.68 -5.33 7.56
N ALA A 229 12.06 -4.23 7.11
CA ALA A 229 12.67 -2.95 6.73
C ALA A 229 13.19 -2.07 7.89
N LYS A 230 13.35 -2.64 9.10
CA LYS A 230 14.15 -1.99 10.16
C LYS A 230 15.61 -1.80 9.72
N ASP A 231 16.12 -2.70 8.88
CA ASP A 231 17.43 -2.57 8.25
C ASP A 231 17.37 -1.73 6.96
N ASP A 232 18.39 -0.90 6.73
CA ASP A 232 18.43 0.05 5.60
C ASP A 232 18.46 -0.62 4.23
N LYS A 233 19.11 -1.78 4.09
CA LYS A 233 19.17 -2.52 2.83
C LYS A 233 17.79 -3.03 2.44
N HIS A 234 17.08 -3.63 3.39
CA HIS A 234 15.74 -4.15 3.16
C HIS A 234 14.71 -3.04 2.97
N PHE A 235 14.86 -1.93 3.70
CA PHE A 235 14.08 -0.72 3.45
C PHE A 235 14.24 -0.22 2.03
N HIS A 236 15.49 -0.14 1.54
CA HIS A 236 15.74 0.26 0.16
C HIS A 236 15.10 -0.68 -0.85
N GLN A 237 15.23 -2.00 -0.66
CA GLN A 237 14.64 -3.02 -1.54
C GLN A 237 13.11 -2.92 -1.58
N LEU A 238 12.46 -2.74 -0.42
CA LEU A 238 11.01 -2.56 -0.34
C LEU A 238 10.52 -1.35 -1.14
N ILE A 239 11.14 -0.18 -0.95
CA ILE A 239 10.71 1.05 -1.65
C ILE A 239 10.98 0.94 -3.15
N VAL A 240 12.11 0.35 -3.58
CA VAL A 240 12.40 0.13 -5.01
C VAL A 240 11.36 -0.79 -5.64
N TYR A 241 11.05 -1.91 -5.00
CA TYR A 241 10.05 -2.84 -5.51
C TYR A 241 8.67 -2.21 -5.58
N LEU A 242 8.26 -1.45 -4.56
CA LEU A 242 6.98 -0.73 -4.57
C LEU A 242 6.86 0.23 -5.75
N VAL A 243 7.89 1.03 -6.01
CA VAL A 243 7.91 1.96 -7.14
C VAL A 243 7.86 1.20 -8.47
N GLN A 244 8.62 0.11 -8.61
CA GLN A 244 8.58 -0.74 -9.80
C GLN A 244 7.19 -1.36 -10.02
N ASN A 245 6.54 -1.84 -8.96
CA ASN A 245 5.20 -2.41 -9.04
C ASN A 245 4.15 -1.37 -9.42
N PHE A 246 4.20 -0.17 -8.84
CA PHE A 246 3.32 0.91 -9.24
C PHE A 246 3.53 1.32 -10.71
N ARG A 247 4.76 1.19 -11.22
CA ARG A 247 5.07 1.46 -12.63
C ARG A 247 4.49 0.39 -13.56
N VAL A 248 4.66 -0.88 -13.20
CA VAL A 248 4.18 -2.01 -14.01
C VAL A 248 2.64 -2.11 -13.96
N ASP A 249 2.05 -1.87 -12.80
CA ASP A 249 0.60 -1.88 -12.57
C ASP A 249 0.11 -0.54 -12.01
N ASN A 250 -0.21 0.39 -12.92
CA ASN A 250 -0.80 1.69 -12.55
C ASN A 250 -2.10 1.55 -11.76
N SER A 251 -2.86 0.45 -11.94
CA SER A 251 -4.12 0.25 -11.22
C SER A 251 -3.90 0.03 -9.73
N LEU A 252 -2.75 -0.54 -9.34
CA LEU A 252 -2.34 -0.68 -7.95
C LEU A 252 -2.10 0.69 -7.30
N LEU A 253 -1.43 1.61 -8.01
CA LEU A 253 -1.21 2.97 -7.53
C LEU A 253 -2.54 3.71 -7.33
N GLU A 254 -3.45 3.62 -8.31
CA GLU A 254 -4.76 4.29 -8.25
C GLU A 254 -5.64 3.76 -7.12
N LYS A 255 -5.72 2.43 -6.95
CA LYS A 255 -6.63 1.81 -5.98
C LYS A 255 -6.04 1.75 -4.58
N ARG A 256 -4.74 1.44 -4.45
CA ARG A 256 -4.10 1.11 -3.17
C ARG A 256 -2.95 2.03 -2.78
N GLY A 257 -2.41 2.82 -3.72
CA GLY A 257 -1.24 3.65 -3.49
C GLY A 257 -1.36 4.54 -2.25
N ALA A 258 -2.52 5.18 -2.06
CA ALA A 258 -2.77 6.02 -0.88
C ALA A 258 -2.70 5.23 0.44
N LEU A 259 -3.33 4.05 0.50
CA LEU A 259 -3.32 3.18 1.68
C LEU A 259 -1.88 2.72 1.99
N ILE A 260 -1.18 2.21 0.98
CA ILE A 260 0.18 1.69 1.10
C ILE A 260 1.14 2.78 1.61
N ILE A 261 1.19 3.93 0.94
CA ILE A 261 2.12 5.01 1.29
C ILE A 261 1.81 5.58 2.68
N ARG A 262 0.53 5.80 3.02
CA ARG A 262 0.15 6.30 4.35
C ARG A 262 0.54 5.32 5.44
N ARG A 263 0.28 4.03 5.25
CA ARG A 263 0.63 3.01 6.25
C ARG A 263 2.15 2.88 6.42
N LEU A 264 2.92 2.94 5.33
CA LEU A 264 4.39 2.96 5.42
C LEU A 264 4.92 4.18 6.17
N CYS A 265 4.32 5.36 5.96
CA CYS A 265 4.70 6.57 6.71
C CYS A 265 4.47 6.42 8.22
N VAL A 266 3.42 5.71 8.62
CA VAL A 266 3.15 5.40 10.04
C VAL A 266 4.16 4.41 10.60
N LEU A 267 4.52 3.38 9.83
CA LEU A 267 5.34 2.27 10.31
C LEU A 267 6.85 2.51 10.24
N LEU A 268 7.33 3.30 9.26
CA LEU A 268 8.76 3.42 8.91
C LEU A 268 9.29 4.85 8.96
N ASP A 269 8.54 5.77 9.58
CA ASP A 269 8.74 7.22 9.57
C ASP A 269 8.47 7.89 8.21
N ALA A 270 7.62 8.92 8.24
CA ALA A 270 7.16 9.62 7.04
C ALA A 270 8.29 10.35 6.31
N GLU A 271 9.24 10.94 7.05
CA GLU A 271 10.37 11.66 6.47
C GLU A 271 11.28 10.70 5.70
N ARG A 272 11.64 9.57 6.33
CA ARG A 272 12.46 8.52 5.73
C ARG A 272 11.84 7.97 4.45
N VAL A 273 10.53 7.67 4.48
CA VAL A 273 9.79 7.17 3.31
C VAL A 273 9.79 8.19 2.17
N TYR A 274 9.43 9.44 2.44
CA TYR A 274 9.33 10.49 1.41
C TYR A 274 10.69 10.83 0.79
N ARG A 275 11.76 10.92 1.59
CA ARG A 275 13.12 11.12 1.09
C ARG A 275 13.56 9.99 0.17
N LYS A 276 13.28 8.73 0.55
CA LYS A 276 13.70 7.58 -0.24
C LYS A 276 12.93 7.47 -1.55
N LEU A 277 11.60 7.66 -1.52
CA LEU A 277 10.77 7.74 -2.72
C LEU A 277 11.24 8.85 -3.65
N SER A 278 11.54 10.03 -3.10
CA SER A 278 12.03 11.15 -3.89
C SER A 278 13.37 10.85 -4.57
N THR A 279 14.30 10.21 -3.86
CA THR A 279 15.60 9.79 -4.42
C THR A 279 15.42 8.82 -5.58
N ILE A 280 14.49 7.87 -5.47
CA ILE A 280 14.21 6.88 -6.54
C ILE A 280 13.53 7.57 -7.73
N LEU A 281 12.53 8.41 -7.48
CA LEU A 281 11.78 9.10 -8.53
C LEU A 281 12.62 10.12 -9.30
N GLN A 282 13.62 10.73 -8.67
CA GLN A 282 14.57 11.60 -9.35
C GLN A 282 15.32 10.88 -10.49
N GLY A 283 15.59 9.58 -10.34
CA GLY A 283 16.27 8.74 -11.32
C GLY A 283 15.34 7.94 -12.23
N GLU A 284 14.03 8.16 -12.17
CA GLU A 284 13.06 7.37 -12.92
C GLU A 284 13.07 7.73 -14.42
N SER A 285 13.13 6.70 -15.25
CA SER A 285 13.18 6.85 -16.71
C SER A 285 11.82 7.10 -17.34
N ASP A 286 10.76 6.52 -16.76
CA ASP A 286 9.39 6.74 -17.22
C ASP A 286 8.86 8.06 -16.64
N LEU A 287 8.89 9.10 -17.47
CA LEU A 287 8.51 10.44 -17.07
C LEU A 287 7.00 10.55 -16.76
N GLU A 288 6.13 9.84 -17.51
CA GLU A 288 4.69 9.89 -17.27
C GLU A 288 4.32 9.23 -15.93
N PHE A 289 4.95 8.09 -15.63
CA PHE A 289 4.82 7.43 -14.32
C PHE A 289 5.38 8.32 -13.21
N ALA A 290 6.58 8.88 -13.36
CA ALA A 290 7.19 9.75 -12.36
C ALA A 290 6.29 10.96 -12.01
N CYS A 291 5.68 11.59 -13.03
CA CYS A 291 4.73 12.67 -12.84
C CYS A 291 3.48 12.21 -12.07
N THR A 292 2.91 11.06 -12.44
CA THR A 292 1.72 10.47 -11.80
C THR A 292 1.99 10.13 -10.33
N MET A 293 3.13 9.49 -10.04
CA MET A 293 3.55 9.14 -8.69
C MET A 293 3.79 10.37 -7.82
N VAL A 294 4.47 11.40 -8.35
CA VAL A 294 4.67 12.68 -7.65
C VAL A 294 3.35 13.38 -7.35
N GLN A 295 2.38 13.35 -8.28
CA GLN A 295 1.04 13.89 -8.04
C GLN A 295 0.33 13.15 -6.89
N ALA A 296 0.41 11.83 -6.86
CA ALA A 296 -0.16 11.01 -5.79
C ALA A 296 0.51 11.32 -4.44
N LEU A 297 1.83 11.35 -4.37
CA LEU A 297 2.58 11.70 -3.17
C LEU A 297 2.27 13.11 -2.67
N ASN A 298 2.09 14.07 -3.58
CA ASN A 298 1.72 15.43 -3.24
C ASN A 298 0.31 15.50 -2.64
N LEU A 299 -0.65 14.78 -3.22
CA LEU A 299 -2.01 14.73 -2.68
C LEU A 299 -2.02 14.13 -1.26
N ILE A 300 -1.31 13.02 -1.06
CA ILE A 300 -1.15 12.37 0.25
C ILE A 300 -0.49 13.34 1.25
N LEU A 301 0.60 14.00 0.85
CA LEU A 301 1.33 14.97 1.67
C LEU A 301 0.42 16.09 2.18
N LEU A 302 -0.51 16.57 1.34
CA LEU A 302 -1.37 17.71 1.66
C LEU A 302 -2.64 17.33 2.43
N THR A 303 -3.10 16.07 2.34
CA THR A 303 -4.42 15.67 2.86
C THR A 303 -4.36 14.69 4.03
N SER A 304 -3.35 13.84 4.11
CA SER A 304 -3.25 12.79 5.13
C SER A 304 -2.87 13.32 6.51
N SER A 305 -3.59 12.94 7.57
CA SER A 305 -3.34 13.40 8.93
C SER A 305 -1.98 12.92 9.46
N GLU A 306 -1.54 11.74 9.03
CA GLU A 306 -0.30 11.09 9.42
C GLU A 306 0.95 11.89 9.02
N LEU A 307 0.82 12.80 8.04
CA LEU A 307 1.90 13.65 7.54
C LEU A 307 1.91 15.07 8.16
N ALA A 308 1.17 15.29 9.25
CA ALA A 308 1.15 16.59 9.93
C ALA A 308 2.55 17.08 10.35
N ASN A 309 3.35 16.21 10.97
CA ASN A 309 4.71 16.54 11.39
C ASN A 309 5.61 16.88 10.20
N LEU A 310 5.48 16.13 9.09
CA LEU A 310 6.26 16.37 7.87
C LEU A 310 5.91 17.73 7.24
N ARG A 311 4.62 18.09 7.22
CA ARG A 311 4.17 19.41 6.77
C ARG A 311 4.70 20.54 7.63
N ASP A 312 4.72 20.36 8.96
CA ASP A 312 5.22 21.39 9.87
C ASP A 312 6.74 21.55 9.78
N LEU A 313 7.47 20.47 9.49
CA LEU A 313 8.89 20.53 9.18
C LEU A 313 9.15 21.27 7.85
N LEU A 314 8.34 21.02 6.80
CA LEU A 314 8.43 21.72 5.51
C LEU A 314 8.12 23.23 5.64
N LYS A 315 7.13 23.62 6.44
CA LYS A 315 6.83 25.04 6.73
C LYS A 315 8.01 25.78 7.36
N LYS A 316 8.89 25.07 8.07
CA LYS A 316 10.08 25.60 8.72
C LYS A 316 11.33 25.54 7.84
N SER A 317 11.20 25.14 6.57
CA SER A 317 12.34 24.95 5.64
C SER A 317 13.26 26.17 5.49
N LEU A 318 12.73 27.38 5.65
CA LEU A 318 13.53 28.60 5.61
C LEU A 318 14.38 28.79 6.88
N PHE A 319 13.99 28.26 8.04
CA PHE A 319 14.61 28.58 9.34
C PHE A 319 15.23 27.37 10.04
N ASN A 320 15.05 26.17 9.50
CA ASN A 320 15.47 24.91 10.09
C ASN A 320 16.21 24.06 9.04
N ASP A 321 17.43 23.62 9.35
CA ASP A 321 18.26 22.84 8.43
C ASP A 321 17.65 21.48 8.06
N ALA A 322 16.99 20.78 8.99
CA ALA A 322 16.29 19.52 8.68
C ALA A 322 15.12 19.77 7.72
N GLY A 323 14.36 20.85 7.95
CA GLY A 323 13.28 21.29 7.04
C GLY A 323 13.80 21.70 5.67
N LYS A 324 14.92 22.41 5.62
CA LYS A 324 15.63 22.77 4.38
C LYS A 324 16.05 21.52 3.62
N ASN A 325 16.73 20.59 4.28
CA ASN A 325 17.19 19.35 3.67
C ASN A 325 16.02 18.49 3.18
N LEU A 326 14.88 18.50 3.88
CA LEU A 326 13.68 17.80 3.43
C LEU A 326 13.10 18.46 2.18
N PHE A 327 12.92 19.78 2.20
CA PHE A 327 12.44 20.54 1.07
C PHE A 327 13.30 20.29 -0.18
N LEU A 328 14.63 20.38 -0.05
CA LEU A 328 15.57 20.15 -1.15
C LEU A 328 15.52 18.71 -1.67
N SER A 329 15.41 17.73 -0.76
CA SER A 329 15.24 16.33 -1.14
C SER A 329 13.99 16.15 -2.01
N LEU A 330 12.83 16.65 -1.57
CA LEU A 330 11.59 16.52 -2.32
C LEU A 330 11.58 17.31 -3.61
N TYR A 331 12.17 18.51 -3.60
CA TYR A 331 12.21 19.40 -4.75
C TYR A 331 12.72 18.68 -6.00
N ALA A 332 13.78 17.87 -5.86
CA ALA A 332 14.43 17.17 -6.95
C ALA A 332 13.48 16.29 -7.78
N SER A 333 12.59 15.53 -7.12
CA SER A 333 11.59 14.72 -7.82
C SER A 333 10.26 15.45 -8.01
N TRP A 334 9.91 16.42 -7.17
CA TRP A 334 8.68 17.20 -7.34
C TRP A 334 8.70 18.02 -8.63
N CYS A 335 9.89 18.25 -9.21
CA CYS A 335 10.06 18.85 -10.53
C CYS A 335 9.37 18.09 -11.66
N HIS A 336 9.02 16.80 -11.52
CA HIS A 336 8.25 16.09 -12.55
C HIS A 336 6.80 16.60 -12.70
N SER A 337 6.27 17.37 -11.73
CA SER A 337 4.92 17.92 -11.78
C SER A 337 4.90 19.41 -11.39
N PRO A 338 4.51 20.33 -12.31
CA PRO A 338 4.40 21.75 -12.02
C PRO A 338 3.51 22.07 -10.81
N MET A 339 2.37 21.40 -10.70
CA MET A 339 1.45 21.67 -9.58
C MET A 339 2.00 21.17 -8.25
N ALA A 340 2.75 20.06 -8.25
CA ALA A 340 3.38 19.55 -7.04
C ALA A 340 4.49 20.49 -6.55
N ILE A 341 5.33 21.00 -7.45
CA ILE A 341 6.40 21.94 -7.05
C ILE A 341 5.83 23.27 -6.56
N ILE A 342 4.78 23.79 -7.21
CA ILE A 342 4.09 25.01 -6.78
C ILE A 342 3.48 24.79 -5.40
N SER A 343 2.77 23.67 -5.17
CA SER A 343 2.20 23.38 -3.85
C SER A 343 3.24 23.17 -2.77
N LEU A 344 4.37 22.55 -3.09
CA LEU A 344 5.50 22.40 -2.17
C LEU A 344 6.08 23.76 -1.79
N CYS A 345 6.24 24.68 -2.73
CA CYS A 345 6.71 26.05 -2.47
C CYS A 345 5.71 26.84 -1.63
N LEU A 346 4.41 26.72 -1.90
CA LEU A 346 3.37 27.37 -1.10
C LEU A 346 3.34 26.80 0.34
N LEU A 347 3.54 25.48 0.49
CA LEU A 347 3.64 24.81 1.79
C LEU A 347 4.86 25.30 2.58
N ALA A 348 6.00 25.39 1.93
CA ALA A 348 7.27 25.85 2.48
C ALA A 348 7.34 27.37 2.70
N GLN A 349 6.30 28.12 2.30
CA GLN A 349 6.24 29.59 2.33
C GLN A 349 7.31 30.29 1.46
N THR A 350 7.85 29.59 0.46
CA THR A 350 8.82 30.14 -0.50
C THR A 350 8.09 30.84 -1.65
N TYR A 351 7.29 31.86 -1.33
CA TYR A 351 6.34 32.48 -2.27
C TYR A 351 6.99 33.16 -3.47
N GLN A 352 8.15 33.78 -3.27
CA GLN A 352 8.91 34.40 -4.35
C GLN A 352 9.34 33.35 -5.39
N HIS A 353 9.81 32.20 -4.90
CA HIS A 353 10.18 31.08 -5.75
C HIS A 353 8.95 30.48 -6.45
N ALA A 354 7.84 30.28 -5.73
CA ALA A 354 6.58 29.83 -6.33
C ALA A 354 6.12 30.74 -7.48
N SER A 355 6.21 32.07 -7.30
CA SER A 355 5.88 33.03 -8.36
C SER A 355 6.84 32.95 -9.55
N SER A 356 8.12 32.62 -9.33
CA SER A 356 9.13 32.51 -10.38
C SER A 356 8.91 31.23 -11.20
N VAL A 357 8.62 30.11 -10.53
CA VAL A 357 8.21 28.85 -11.16
C VAL A 357 6.96 29.04 -12.02
N ILE A 358 5.93 29.74 -11.52
CA ILE A 358 4.71 30.02 -12.32
C ILE A 358 5.02 30.83 -13.58
N GLN A 359 5.95 31.79 -13.49
CA GLN A 359 6.36 32.61 -14.64
C GLN A 359 7.23 31.85 -15.65
N SER A 360 7.90 30.77 -15.23
CA SER A 360 8.72 29.92 -16.11
C SER A 360 7.89 28.93 -16.94
N LEU A 361 6.59 28.78 -16.67
CA LEU A 361 5.71 27.89 -17.43
C LEU A 361 5.48 28.44 -18.85
N VAL A 362 5.61 27.57 -19.85
CA VAL A 362 5.44 27.91 -21.27
C VAL A 362 4.05 27.48 -21.74
N GLU A 363 3.54 28.08 -22.82
CA GLU A 363 2.22 27.74 -23.39
C GLU A 363 2.06 26.24 -23.69
N GLU A 364 3.13 25.55 -24.13
CA GLU A 364 3.12 24.11 -24.40
C GLU A 364 2.82 23.26 -23.15
N ASP A 365 3.08 23.77 -21.95
CA ASP A 365 2.82 23.07 -20.69
C ASP A 365 1.33 23.12 -20.29
N ILE A 366 0.56 24.05 -20.86
CA ILE A 366 -0.84 24.32 -20.51
C ILE A 366 -1.78 23.42 -21.32
N ASN A 367 -1.80 22.14 -20.97
CA ASN A 367 -2.70 21.14 -21.56
C ASN A 367 -3.88 20.79 -20.62
N VAL A 368 -4.79 19.91 -21.07
CA VAL A 368 -5.95 19.50 -20.27
C VAL A 368 -5.53 18.81 -18.96
N LYS A 369 -4.49 17.97 -18.98
CA LYS A 369 -3.97 17.31 -17.76
C LYS A 369 -3.48 18.35 -16.76
N PHE A 370 -2.76 19.37 -17.23
CA PHE A 370 -2.32 20.51 -16.42
C PHE A 370 -3.49 21.26 -15.78
N LEU A 371 -4.52 21.60 -16.57
CA LEU A 371 -5.69 22.34 -16.09
C LEU A 371 -6.47 21.57 -15.01
N VAL A 372 -6.60 20.25 -15.16
CA VAL A 372 -7.23 19.40 -14.14
C VAL A 372 -6.43 19.41 -12.85
N GLN A 373 -5.10 19.35 -12.92
CA GLN A 373 -4.24 19.40 -11.73
C GLN A 373 -4.25 20.78 -11.07
N LEU A 374 -4.29 21.85 -11.87
CA LEU A 374 -4.43 23.21 -11.36
C LEU A 374 -5.76 23.40 -10.64
N ASP A 375 -6.86 22.92 -11.22
CA ASP A 375 -8.18 22.95 -10.58
C ASP A 375 -8.16 22.21 -9.24
N LYS A 376 -7.58 21.00 -9.18
CA LYS A 376 -7.38 20.25 -7.93
C LYS A 376 -6.55 21.02 -6.91
N LEU A 377 -5.46 21.66 -7.33
CA LEU A 377 -4.61 22.47 -6.45
C LEU A 377 -5.40 23.62 -5.83
N ILE A 378 -6.21 24.34 -6.61
CA ILE A 378 -7.03 25.43 -6.06
C ILE A 378 -8.01 24.94 -5.00
N HIS A 379 -8.66 23.80 -5.23
CA HIS A 379 -9.51 23.18 -4.21
C HIS A 379 -8.70 22.79 -2.96
N LEU A 380 -7.46 22.31 -3.13
CA LEU A 380 -6.58 22.01 -2.01
C LEU A 380 -6.19 23.26 -1.20
N LEU A 381 -6.01 24.43 -1.82
CA LEU A 381 -5.72 25.69 -1.10
C LEU A 381 -6.85 26.11 -0.15
N GLU A 382 -8.07 25.64 -0.38
CA GLU A 382 -9.21 25.86 0.50
C GLU A 382 -9.25 24.92 1.71
N THR A 383 -8.46 23.84 1.69
CA THR A 383 -8.41 22.87 2.79
C THR A 383 -7.77 23.47 4.06
N PRO A 384 -7.98 22.86 5.24
CA PRO A 384 -7.39 23.31 6.49
C PRO A 384 -5.85 23.38 6.46
N THR A 385 -5.20 22.52 5.68
CA THR A 385 -3.74 22.49 5.53
C THR A 385 -3.16 23.85 5.13
N PHE A 386 -3.88 24.61 4.30
CA PHE A 386 -3.48 25.93 3.82
C PHE A 386 -4.22 27.10 4.49
N ALA A 387 -4.83 26.88 5.66
CA ALA A 387 -5.50 27.96 6.40
C ALA A 387 -4.60 29.16 6.68
N TYR A 388 -3.32 28.91 6.96
CA TYR A 388 -2.35 29.95 7.21
C TYR A 388 -2.12 30.85 5.98
N LEU A 389 -2.20 30.34 4.74
CA LEU A 389 -2.10 31.18 3.53
C LEU A 389 -3.22 32.21 3.50
N ARG A 390 -4.44 31.77 3.81
CA ARG A 390 -5.64 32.62 3.83
C ARG A 390 -5.55 33.70 4.91
N LEU A 391 -4.96 33.38 6.05
CA LEU A 391 -4.66 34.38 7.09
C LEU A 391 -3.56 35.35 6.67
N GLN A 392 -2.51 34.88 5.99
CA GLN A 392 -1.44 35.74 5.47
C GLN A 392 -1.93 36.71 4.38
N LEU A 393 -3.00 36.38 3.66
CA LEU A 393 -3.64 37.32 2.72
C LEU A 393 -4.25 38.56 3.39
N LEU A 394 -4.40 38.59 4.72
CA LEU A 394 -4.79 39.80 5.45
C LEU A 394 -3.69 40.87 5.47
N GLU A 395 -2.43 40.48 5.19
CA GLU A 395 -1.26 41.36 5.17
C GLU A 395 -0.63 41.43 3.76
N PRO A 396 -1.30 42.02 2.75
CA PRO A 396 -0.81 41.97 1.37
C PRO A 396 0.54 42.69 1.17
N GLY A 397 0.85 43.68 2.00
CA GLY A 397 2.16 44.36 1.99
C GLY A 397 3.33 43.48 2.45
N ARG A 398 3.08 42.50 3.34
CA ARG A 398 4.10 41.56 3.83
C ARG A 398 4.26 40.35 2.90
N TYR A 399 3.17 39.90 2.30
CA TYR A 399 3.12 38.70 1.46
C TYR A 399 2.82 39.01 -0.02
N ILE A 400 3.49 40.02 -0.58
CA ILE A 400 3.31 40.45 -1.98
C ILE A 400 3.53 39.30 -2.96
N TRP A 401 4.54 38.47 -2.71
CA TRP A 401 4.86 37.33 -3.58
C TRP A 401 3.80 36.24 -3.53
N LEU A 402 3.13 36.03 -2.39
CA LEU A 402 1.99 35.11 -2.29
C LEU A 402 0.85 35.60 -3.18
N LEU A 403 0.54 36.90 -3.10
CA LEU A 403 -0.49 37.51 -3.93
C LEU A 403 -0.14 37.41 -5.43
N LYS A 404 1.13 37.67 -5.80
CA LYS A 404 1.63 37.52 -7.17
C LYS A 404 1.50 36.08 -7.68
N ALA A 405 1.86 35.09 -6.86
CA ALA A 405 1.68 33.67 -7.20
C ALA A 405 0.20 33.32 -7.40
N LEU A 406 -0.69 33.71 -6.48
CA LEU A 406 -2.12 33.40 -6.58
C LEU A 406 -2.79 34.08 -7.78
N TYR A 407 -2.47 35.33 -8.10
CA TYR A 407 -2.94 35.95 -9.34
C TYR A 407 -2.35 35.27 -10.58
N GLY A 408 -1.09 34.83 -10.53
CA GLY A 408 -0.48 34.01 -11.59
C GLY A 408 -1.29 32.74 -11.86
N LEU A 409 -1.62 31.97 -10.81
CA LEU A 409 -2.48 30.79 -10.92
C LEU A 409 -3.88 31.14 -11.45
N LEU A 410 -4.45 32.27 -11.02
CA LEU A 410 -5.75 32.73 -11.52
C LEU A 410 -5.74 33.02 -13.02
N MET A 411 -4.64 33.58 -13.55
CA MET A 411 -4.51 33.89 -14.97
C MET A 411 -4.33 32.65 -15.85
N LEU A 412 -3.84 31.54 -15.28
CA LEU A 412 -3.71 30.26 -15.99
C LEU A 412 -5.02 29.46 -16.06
N LEU A 413 -6.02 29.81 -15.24
CA LEU A 413 -7.30 29.11 -15.18
C LEU A 413 -8.29 29.60 -16.25
N PRO A 414 -9.04 28.69 -16.91
CA PRO A 414 -10.16 29.07 -17.74
C PRO A 414 -11.24 29.78 -16.92
N GLN A 415 -11.72 30.93 -17.40
CA GLN A 415 -12.67 31.77 -16.64
C GLN A 415 -13.99 31.07 -16.25
N GLN A 416 -14.35 30.00 -16.97
CA GLN A 416 -15.59 29.26 -16.76
C GLN A 416 -15.47 28.19 -15.67
N CYS A 417 -14.26 27.79 -15.27
CA CYS A 417 -14.07 26.71 -14.30
C CYS A 417 -14.42 27.15 -12.86
N VAL A 418 -14.73 26.18 -12.02
CA VAL A 418 -15.11 26.42 -10.61
C VAL A 418 -13.91 26.92 -9.82
N ALA A 419 -12.71 26.37 -10.02
CA ALA A 419 -11.49 26.84 -9.38
C ALA A 419 -11.22 28.34 -9.62
N PHE A 420 -11.46 28.85 -10.84
CA PHE A 420 -11.33 30.28 -11.14
C PHE A 420 -12.26 31.12 -10.25
N LYS A 421 -13.52 30.70 -10.11
CA LYS A 421 -14.51 31.40 -9.27
C LYS A 421 -14.12 31.36 -7.79
N ILE A 422 -13.65 30.22 -7.30
CA ILE A 422 -13.18 30.05 -5.91
C ILE A 422 -12.04 31.03 -5.63
N LEU A 423 -10.96 30.94 -6.42
CA LEU A 423 -9.77 31.75 -6.21
C LEU A 423 -10.04 33.25 -6.40
N ARG A 424 -10.82 33.62 -7.43
CA ARG A 424 -11.21 35.01 -7.66
C ARG A 424 -12.03 35.57 -6.49
N THR A 425 -12.93 34.78 -5.91
CA THR A 425 -13.75 35.21 -4.77
C THR A 425 -12.88 35.42 -3.54
N ARG A 426 -11.92 34.53 -3.26
CA ARG A 426 -10.93 34.75 -2.19
C ARG A 426 -10.12 36.02 -2.40
N LEU A 427 -9.56 36.20 -3.60
CA LEU A 427 -8.74 37.37 -3.90
C LEU A 427 -9.52 38.68 -3.83
N LYS A 428 -10.83 38.67 -4.12
CA LYS A 428 -11.71 39.83 -3.91
C LYS A 428 -11.93 40.19 -2.44
N THR A 429 -11.76 39.25 -1.52
CA THR A 429 -11.89 39.51 -0.07
C THR A 429 -10.61 40.07 0.56
N VAL A 430 -9.52 40.13 -0.19
CA VAL A 430 -8.25 40.69 0.28
C VAL A 430 -8.37 42.21 0.44
N PRO A 431 -7.97 42.80 1.59
CA PRO A 431 -8.08 44.23 1.82
C PRO A 431 -7.31 45.05 0.76
N SER A 432 -8.00 45.98 0.09
CA SER A 432 -7.40 46.86 -0.93
C SER A 432 -6.43 47.91 -0.36
N TYR A 433 -6.47 48.14 0.95
CA TYR A 433 -5.80 49.26 1.62
C TYR A 433 -4.27 49.19 1.63
N SER A 434 -3.65 48.06 1.26
CA SER A 434 -2.18 47.94 1.20
C SER A 434 -1.56 48.32 -0.15
N PHE A 435 -2.37 48.60 -1.17
CA PHE A 435 -1.86 49.09 -2.47
C PHE A 435 -1.72 50.63 -2.52
N SER A 436 -2.17 51.32 -1.47
CA SER A 436 -2.06 52.78 -1.35
C SER A 436 -0.62 53.20 -1.04
N GLY A 437 0.20 53.31 -2.09
CA GLY A 437 1.13 54.41 -2.39
C GLY A 437 2.22 54.88 -1.42
N GLU A 438 2.18 54.62 -0.11
CA GLU A 438 3.06 55.31 0.85
C GLU A 438 4.21 54.47 1.41
N GLN A 439 4.25 53.15 1.19
CA GLN A 439 5.42 52.32 1.56
C GLN A 439 6.40 52.06 0.41
N PHE A 440 6.04 52.36 -0.84
CA PHE A 440 6.93 52.17 -2.00
C PHE A 440 8.10 53.15 -2.09
N LYS A 441 8.14 54.20 -1.25
CA LYS A 441 9.28 55.14 -1.17
C LYS A 441 10.24 54.88 -0.01
N GLN A 442 9.95 53.93 0.87
CA GLN A 442 10.73 53.73 2.10
C GLN A 442 11.39 52.35 2.22
N LEU A 443 11.70 51.73 1.08
CA LEU A 443 12.57 50.53 1.01
C LEU A 443 13.77 50.71 0.06
N SER A 444 14.03 51.94 -0.39
CA SER A 444 15.30 52.32 -1.06
C SER A 444 16.35 52.88 -0.08
N SER A 445 16.15 52.73 1.23
CA SER A 445 17.16 53.01 2.25
C SER A 445 17.23 51.82 3.19
N GLY A 446 18.44 51.34 3.43
CA GLY A 446 18.72 50.05 4.07
C GLY A 446 18.26 49.89 5.52
N ASN A 447 18.17 48.61 5.90
CA ASN A 447 18.10 48.01 7.23
C ASN A 447 16.92 48.39 8.15
N ALA A 448 16.05 47.41 8.42
CA ALA A 448 15.96 46.75 9.74
C ALA A 448 14.84 45.69 9.75
N ILE A 449 15.24 44.42 9.87
CA ILE A 449 14.42 43.39 10.53
C ILE A 449 14.54 43.68 12.03
N PRO A 450 13.47 43.63 12.85
CA PRO A 450 13.65 43.66 14.29
C PRO A 450 14.13 42.27 14.74
N GLU A 451 15.45 42.08 14.76
CA GLU A 451 16.08 41.05 15.55
C GLU A 451 16.02 41.46 17.02
N VAL A 452 15.34 40.63 17.81
CA VAL A 452 15.52 40.58 19.25
C VAL A 452 16.92 40.04 19.50
N ASN A 453 17.86 40.86 20.00
CA ASN A 453 18.80 40.43 21.04
C ASN A 453 19.67 41.55 21.62
N ASN A 454 20.03 41.31 22.88
CA ASN A 454 20.73 42.18 23.83
C ASN A 454 22.16 42.57 23.41
N PHE A 455 22.53 43.80 23.82
CA PHE A 455 23.84 44.30 24.28
C PHE A 455 25.09 43.41 24.08
N VAL A 456 26.10 43.91 23.35
CA VAL A 456 27.39 44.48 23.85
C VAL A 456 28.18 44.96 22.61
N GLY A 457 28.77 46.17 22.68
CA GLY A 457 29.46 46.80 21.55
C GLY A 457 30.96 46.48 21.42
N SER A 458 31.53 46.78 20.24
CA SER A 458 32.84 47.44 20.06
C SER A 458 33.06 47.74 18.57
N GLN A 459 33.80 48.81 18.31
CA GLN A 459 34.16 49.36 16.99
C GLN A 459 35.17 48.45 16.24
N VAL A 460 35.21 48.54 14.89
CA VAL A 460 36.42 48.79 14.05
C VAL A 460 36.15 48.54 12.55
N SER A 461 36.45 49.58 11.76
CA SER A 461 36.95 49.73 10.37
C SER A 461 36.40 49.01 9.12
N GLU A 462 36.35 49.85 8.08
CA GLU A 462 36.22 49.65 6.64
C GLU A 462 37.28 48.75 6.02
N GLU A 463 36.88 47.93 5.03
CA GLU A 463 37.33 47.96 3.62
C GLU A 463 37.18 46.57 2.98
N ALA A 464 36.38 46.49 1.90
CA ALA A 464 36.64 45.70 0.69
C ALA A 464 35.36 45.63 -0.16
N ALA A 465 35.29 46.50 -1.16
CA ALA A 465 34.31 46.43 -2.23
C ALA A 465 34.73 45.35 -3.24
N ALA A 466 34.02 44.23 -3.29
CA ALA A 466 33.98 43.34 -4.45
C ALA A 466 32.70 42.48 -4.42
N THR A 467 32.05 42.39 -5.60
CA THR A 467 30.94 41.46 -5.96
C THR A 467 29.62 41.58 -5.18
N LYS A 468 28.74 42.50 -5.61
CA LYS A 468 27.36 42.68 -5.10
C LYS A 468 26.25 42.05 -5.96
N GLU A 469 26.57 41.28 -7.00
CA GLU A 469 25.53 40.72 -7.90
C GLU A 469 25.10 39.28 -7.59
N ASP A 470 25.95 38.44 -6.98
CA ASP A 470 25.59 37.04 -6.67
C ASP A 470 24.82 36.84 -5.36
N GLN A 471 24.70 37.87 -4.52
CA GLN A 471 24.08 37.75 -3.19
C GLN A 471 22.55 37.92 -3.18
N LYS A 472 21.90 38.24 -4.32
CA LYS A 472 20.45 38.52 -4.35
C LYS A 472 19.54 37.28 -4.33
N ASN A 473 20.07 36.08 -4.56
CA ASN A 473 19.25 34.86 -4.72
C ASN A 473 19.50 33.77 -3.66
N VAL A 474 20.36 34.05 -2.67
CA VAL A 474 20.62 33.13 -1.56
C VAL A 474 19.78 33.56 -0.36
N HIS A 475 18.60 32.96 -0.21
CA HIS A 475 17.83 33.07 1.03
C HIS A 475 18.09 31.84 1.89
N ASN A 476 18.67 32.06 3.08
CA ASN A 476 18.95 31.02 4.08
C ASN A 476 19.75 29.81 3.52
N GLY A 477 20.67 30.10 2.59
CA GLY A 477 21.57 29.13 1.97
C GLY A 477 20.89 28.17 0.97
N ILE A 478 19.68 28.47 0.47
CA ILE A 478 19.07 27.77 -0.67
C ILE A 478 19.31 28.60 -1.93
N ASN A 479 19.91 28.00 -2.96
CA ASN A 479 20.09 28.63 -4.27
C ASN A 479 18.85 28.40 -5.15
N PHE A 480 17.82 29.24 -4.97
CA PHE A 480 16.56 29.10 -5.71
C PHE A 480 16.73 29.24 -7.24
N ALA A 481 17.74 29.99 -7.70
CA ALA A 481 18.02 30.13 -9.13
C ALA A 481 18.46 28.79 -9.76
N GLN A 482 19.35 28.06 -9.10
CA GLN A 482 19.78 26.73 -9.56
C GLN A 482 18.61 25.73 -9.58
N TRP A 483 17.75 25.77 -8.57
CA TRP A 483 16.58 24.91 -8.49
C TRP A 483 15.48 25.27 -9.49
N GLN A 484 15.39 26.54 -9.88
CA GLN A 484 14.54 26.96 -10.99
C GLN A 484 15.04 26.38 -12.32
N GLN A 485 16.35 26.45 -12.59
CA GLN A 485 16.94 25.84 -13.80
C GLN A 485 16.73 24.32 -13.83
N GLN A 486 16.83 23.64 -12.68
CA GLN A 486 16.53 22.22 -12.61
C GLN A 486 15.07 21.91 -12.95
N PHE A 487 14.13 22.71 -12.44
CA PHE A 487 12.72 22.57 -12.79
C PHE A 487 12.49 22.73 -14.30
N GLU A 488 13.01 23.80 -14.88
CA GLU A 488 12.90 24.09 -16.33
C GLU A 488 13.46 22.94 -17.16
N LYS A 489 14.65 22.42 -16.80
CA LYS A 489 15.27 21.27 -17.46
C LYS A 489 14.41 20.00 -17.41
N VAL A 490 13.80 19.69 -16.27
CA VAL A 490 12.93 18.51 -16.14
C VAL A 490 11.67 18.69 -16.98
N GLN A 491 11.08 19.90 -17.01
CA GLN A 491 9.92 20.18 -17.87
C GLN A 491 10.26 20.11 -19.36
N GLU A 492 11.46 20.53 -19.77
CA GLU A 492 11.93 20.34 -21.14
C GLU A 492 12.04 18.87 -21.54
N GLN A 493 12.52 18.01 -20.63
CA GLN A 493 12.57 16.56 -20.87
C GLN A 493 11.17 15.96 -21.08
N HIS A 494 10.19 16.36 -20.26
CA HIS A 494 8.79 15.97 -20.43
C HIS A 494 8.22 16.42 -21.78
N ARG A 495 8.49 17.66 -22.18
CA ARG A 495 8.07 18.19 -23.49
C ARG A 495 8.70 17.40 -24.65
N ALA A 496 10.00 17.12 -24.58
CA ALA A 496 10.70 16.33 -25.59
C ALA A 496 10.12 14.91 -25.70
N HIS A 497 9.85 14.27 -24.57
CA HIS A 497 9.23 12.94 -24.52
C HIS A 497 7.83 12.93 -25.13
N SER A 498 6.97 13.87 -24.74
CA SER A 498 5.60 13.98 -25.26
C SER A 498 5.59 14.24 -26.78
N LYS A 499 6.52 15.07 -27.29
CA LYS A 499 6.68 15.29 -28.74
C LYS A 499 7.13 14.02 -29.46
N SER A 500 8.09 13.29 -28.91
CA SER A 500 8.56 12.01 -29.47
C SER A 500 7.45 10.96 -29.54
N GLU A 501 6.62 10.84 -28.50
CA GLU A 501 5.46 9.94 -28.51
C GLU A 501 4.37 10.36 -29.50
N ALA A 502 4.13 11.66 -29.66
CA ALA A 502 3.18 12.16 -30.66
C ALA A 502 3.65 11.82 -32.08
N LEU A 503 4.97 11.94 -32.35
CA LEU A 503 5.60 11.58 -33.62
C LEU A 503 5.59 10.07 -33.88
N SER A 504 5.79 9.23 -32.86
CA SER A 504 5.71 7.78 -33.02
C SER A 504 4.27 7.31 -33.30
N ARG A 505 3.27 7.94 -32.65
CA ARG A 505 1.84 7.68 -32.90
C ARG A 505 1.36 8.16 -34.28
N SER A 506 1.92 9.26 -34.81
CA SER A 506 1.61 9.73 -36.16
C SER A 506 2.26 8.87 -37.27
N ASN A 507 3.47 8.34 -37.00
CA ASN A 507 4.14 7.43 -37.92
C ASN A 507 3.49 6.02 -37.95
N SER A 508 2.98 5.52 -36.82
CA SER A 508 2.23 4.26 -36.79
C SER A 508 0.86 4.36 -37.47
N THR A 509 0.19 5.51 -37.39
CA THR A 509 -1.09 5.76 -38.09
C THR A 509 -0.94 6.06 -39.58
N SER A 510 0.21 6.57 -40.04
CA SER A 510 0.50 6.71 -41.48
C SER A 510 0.87 5.38 -42.14
N SER A 511 1.66 4.53 -41.47
CA SER A 511 1.95 3.18 -41.97
C SER A 511 0.72 2.26 -42.04
N ALA A 512 -0.29 2.47 -41.18
CA ALA A 512 -1.56 1.74 -41.25
C ALA A 512 -2.48 2.22 -42.39
N LYS A 513 -2.30 3.44 -42.90
CA LYS A 513 -3.09 3.99 -44.03
C LYS A 513 -2.53 3.68 -45.41
N GLU A 514 -1.26 3.27 -45.53
CA GLU A 514 -0.66 2.87 -46.81
C GLU A 514 -0.94 1.42 -47.23
N MET A 515 -1.53 0.58 -46.35
CA MET A 515 -1.73 -0.85 -46.63
C MET A 515 -3.16 -1.25 -47.03
N GLN A 516 -4.05 -0.29 -47.32
CA GLN A 516 -5.39 -0.57 -47.86
C GLN A 516 -5.76 0.39 -48.98
N ARG A 517 -5.24 0.13 -50.19
CA ARG A 517 -5.86 0.59 -51.43
C ARG A 517 -6.01 -0.63 -52.35
N PRO A 518 -7.21 -1.24 -52.44
CA PRO A 518 -7.46 -2.26 -53.46
C PRO A 518 -7.68 -1.55 -54.81
N GLU A 519 -6.95 -1.96 -55.83
CA GLU A 519 -7.24 -1.61 -57.23
C GLU A 519 -8.60 -2.20 -57.64
N GLU A 520 -9.50 -1.35 -58.15
CA GLU A 520 -10.77 -1.78 -58.76
C GLU A 520 -10.53 -2.35 -60.18
N PRO A 521 -11.10 -3.52 -60.54
CA PRO A 521 -11.21 -3.93 -61.92
C PRO A 521 -12.53 -3.48 -62.57
N LYS A 522 -12.42 -3.15 -63.86
CA LYS A 522 -13.44 -2.62 -64.78
C LYS A 522 -14.77 -3.41 -64.79
N ARG A 523 -15.88 -2.66 -64.80
CA ARG A 523 -17.26 -3.14 -65.06
C ARG A 523 -17.50 -3.55 -66.53
N PRO A 524 -18.46 -4.45 -66.78
CA PRO A 524 -19.34 -4.39 -67.95
C PRO A 524 -20.78 -3.96 -67.57
N LEU A 525 -21.45 -3.26 -68.50
CA LEU A 525 -22.88 -2.89 -68.47
C LEU A 525 -23.77 -4.12 -68.77
N PRO A 526 -25.07 -4.13 -68.36
CA PRO A 526 -26.09 -3.73 -69.33
C PRO A 526 -27.38 -3.08 -68.78
N ALA A 527 -27.99 -2.30 -69.69
CA ALA A 527 -29.41 -2.09 -70.01
C ALA A 527 -30.40 -1.45 -69.02
N ALA A 528 -31.23 -0.59 -69.63
CA ALA A 528 -32.21 0.31 -69.06
C ALA A 528 -33.50 -0.39 -68.63
N ASP A 529 -34.21 0.20 -67.66
CA ASP A 529 -35.64 0.42 -67.87
C ASP A 529 -36.20 1.63 -67.13
N MET A 530 -37.19 2.22 -67.78
CA MET A 530 -37.82 3.51 -67.51
C MET A 530 -38.85 3.40 -66.38
N ASN A 531 -38.87 4.37 -65.45
CA ASN A 531 -40.10 5.09 -65.06
C ASN A 531 -39.81 6.20 -64.02
N ARG A 532 -40.21 7.42 -64.39
CA ARG A 532 -40.36 8.65 -63.59
C ARG A 532 -41.89 8.95 -63.55
N PRO A 533 -42.46 9.97 -62.85
CA PRO A 533 -41.95 10.94 -61.85
C PRO A 533 -43.03 11.23 -60.73
N PRO A 534 -43.24 12.44 -60.16
CA PRO A 534 -42.38 13.22 -59.25
C PRO A 534 -43.07 13.82 -57.98
N SER A 535 -42.26 14.51 -57.17
CA SER A 535 -42.50 15.80 -56.48
C SER A 535 -43.31 15.86 -55.17
N ARG A 536 -42.74 16.45 -54.10
CA ARG A 536 -42.88 17.89 -53.76
C ARG A 536 -42.23 18.25 -52.42
N SER A 537 -41.53 19.38 -52.45
CA SER A 537 -41.17 20.26 -51.33
C SER A 537 -42.39 20.89 -50.65
N SER A 538 -42.35 21.18 -49.34
CA SER A 538 -42.96 22.40 -48.74
C SER A 538 -42.84 22.51 -47.20
N ARG A 539 -42.20 23.61 -46.78
CA ARG A 539 -42.54 24.57 -45.68
C ARG A 539 -42.48 24.19 -44.19
N ARG A 540 -41.57 24.90 -43.51
CA ARG A 540 -41.74 25.88 -42.41
C ARG A 540 -43.05 25.87 -41.59
N GLY A 541 -42.89 25.91 -40.27
CA GLY A 541 -43.82 26.50 -39.29
C GLY A 541 -43.36 26.30 -37.84
N PRO A 542 -43.22 27.35 -36.99
CA PRO A 542 -42.62 27.28 -35.64
C PRO A 542 -43.66 27.31 -34.50
N GLY A 543 -43.24 27.00 -33.27
CA GLY A 543 -43.79 27.63 -32.05
C GLY A 543 -44.15 26.73 -30.86
N GLN A 544 -43.83 27.27 -29.68
CA GLN A 544 -44.47 27.12 -28.34
C GLN A 544 -44.04 25.99 -27.38
N LEU A 545 -43.15 26.39 -26.43
CA LEU A 545 -43.33 26.56 -24.98
C LEU A 545 -44.46 25.81 -24.22
N GLN A 546 -44.11 25.52 -22.95
CA GLN A 546 -44.86 24.98 -21.78
C GLN A 546 -44.72 23.46 -21.63
N ILE A 547 -44.26 22.88 -20.51
CA ILE A 547 -44.14 23.30 -19.09
C ILE A 547 -42.82 22.77 -18.53
#